data_AF-A0A7C9E6V9-F1
#
_entry.id   AF-A0A7C9E6V9-F1
#
_cell.length_a   1.000
_cell.length_b   1.000
_cell.length_c   1.000
_cell.angle_alpha   90.00
_cell.angle_beta   90.00
_cell.angle_gamma   90.00
#
_symmetry.space_group_name_H-M   'P 1'
#
loop_
_entity.id
_entity.type
_entity.pdbx_description
1 polymer ?
#
loop_
_entity_poly.entity_id
_entity_poly.type
_entity_poly.pdbx_seq_one_letter_code
_entity_poly.pdbx_strand_id
1 'polypeptide(L)'
;MNVREDEGQLSSIARQGSGSACRSLYGGFVKWIMGNNEDGSDSLAVQLADEKHWDDLVILIAVVSSRQKETSSTSGMRESVETSLLLKHRAQEIVPKRIPQMEEAIKNKDFPALASLTCADSNQFHAVCLDTSPPIFYMNDTSHKIISVVEKWNRAAGTPQVAYTFDAGPNAVLIARDRNAA
;
A
#
# COMPACT_ATOMS: atom_id res chain seq x y z
N MET A 1 16.18 17.66 21.15
CA MET A 1 17.16 16.89 20.36
C MET A 1 17.40 17.70 19.08
N ASN A 2 18.62 18.19 18.83
CA ASN A 2 18.94 19.15 17.75
C ASN A 2 19.81 18.46 16.69
N VAL A 3 19.31 17.33 16.18
CA VAL A 3 20.03 16.47 15.23
C VAL A 3 20.05 17.20 13.88
N ARG A 4 21.24 17.37 13.29
CA ARG A 4 21.44 18.03 11.99
C ARG A 4 21.63 16.96 10.91
N GLU A 5 20.58 16.18 10.69
CA GLU A 5 20.55 15.14 9.67
C GLU A 5 19.47 15.50 8.64
N ASP A 6 19.69 15.12 7.38
CA ASP A 6 18.66 15.26 6.35
C ASP A 6 17.52 14.24 6.56
N GLU A 7 16.36 14.48 5.96
CA GLU A 7 15.18 13.63 6.11
C GLU A 7 15.43 12.18 5.65
N GLY A 8 16.39 11.95 4.73
CA GLY A 8 16.80 10.62 4.29
C GLY A 8 17.46 9.83 5.40
N GLN A 9 18.41 10.45 6.12
CA GLN A 9 19.09 9.86 7.29
C GLN A 9 18.11 9.56 8.44
N LEU A 10 17.18 10.47 8.71
CA LEU A 10 16.10 10.24 9.68
C LEU A 10 15.19 9.07 9.25
N SER A 11 15.00 8.85 7.95
CA SER A 11 14.21 7.72 7.43
C SER A 11 14.84 6.37 7.75
N SER A 12 16.18 6.28 7.73
CA SER A 12 16.91 5.07 8.13
C SER A 12 16.66 4.72 9.60
N ILE A 13 16.66 5.73 10.47
CA ILE A 13 16.36 5.56 11.90
C ILE A 13 14.90 5.15 12.10
N ALA A 14 13.95 5.84 11.46
CA ALA A 14 12.53 5.52 11.57
C ALA A 14 12.21 4.09 11.11
N ARG A 15 12.85 3.63 10.02
CA ARG A 15 12.75 2.26 9.50
C ARG A 15 13.10 1.20 10.55
N GLN A 16 14.11 1.45 11.40
CA GLN A 16 14.54 0.49 12.43
C GLN A 16 13.51 0.33 13.56
N GLY A 17 12.72 1.36 13.86
CA GLY A 17 11.61 1.26 14.81
C GLY A 17 10.38 0.58 14.21
N SER A 18 9.97 1.00 13.02
CA SER A 18 8.92 0.38 12.22
C SER A 18 9.16 0.68 10.74
N GLY A 19 9.27 -0.37 9.92
CA GLY A 19 9.68 -0.22 8.52
C GLY A 19 8.88 0.82 7.74
N SER A 20 7.55 0.84 7.87
CA SER A 20 6.69 1.80 7.18
C SER A 20 6.82 3.24 7.67
N ALA A 21 7.34 3.47 8.89
CA ALA A 21 7.45 4.80 9.48
C ALA A 21 8.39 5.74 8.70
N CYS A 22 9.38 5.19 7.98
CA CYS A 22 10.27 5.99 7.13
C CYS A 22 9.50 6.80 6.08
N ARG A 23 8.38 6.28 5.56
CA ARG A 23 7.59 6.96 4.52
C ARG A 23 6.77 8.12 5.06
N SER A 24 6.56 8.21 6.37
CA SER A 24 5.80 9.29 7.01
C SER A 24 6.65 10.53 7.30
N LEU A 25 7.93 10.53 6.92
CA LEU A 25 8.79 11.71 7.05
C LEU A 25 8.57 12.75 5.95
N TYR A 26 7.94 12.35 4.84
CA TYR A 26 7.63 13.23 3.71
C TYR A 26 6.12 13.35 3.52
N GLY A 27 5.67 14.49 2.98
CA GLY A 27 4.31 14.67 2.45
C GLY A 27 4.11 14.05 1.06
N GLY A 28 2.87 14.03 0.59
CA GLY A 28 2.54 13.57 -0.77
C GLY A 28 2.75 12.07 -1.01
N PHE A 29 3.35 11.74 -2.15
CA PHE A 29 3.66 10.36 -2.56
C PHE A 29 5.11 10.01 -2.22
N VAL A 30 5.29 8.89 -1.53
CA VAL A 30 6.60 8.52 -0.96
C VAL A 30 6.91 7.07 -1.30
N LYS A 31 8.14 6.84 -1.78
CA LYS A 31 8.67 5.50 -2.04
C LYS A 31 9.66 5.13 -0.94
N TRP A 32 9.53 3.92 -0.40
CA TRP A 32 10.61 3.30 0.36
C TRP A 32 11.43 2.43 -0.58
N ILE A 33 12.69 2.81 -0.81
CA ILE A 33 13.66 2.04 -1.58
C ILE A 33 14.11 0.87 -0.71
N MET A 34 14.06 -0.35 -1.25
CA MET A 34 14.41 -1.55 -0.48
C MET A 34 15.88 -1.57 -0.04
N GLY A 35 16.77 -0.98 -0.84
CA GLY A 35 18.22 -1.04 -0.66
C GLY A 35 18.81 -2.39 -1.07
N ASN A 36 20.12 -2.40 -1.33
CA ASN A 36 20.92 -3.58 -1.66
C ASN A 36 22.13 -3.73 -0.73
N ASN A 37 22.48 -2.71 0.06
CA ASN A 37 23.62 -2.79 0.97
C ASN A 37 23.24 -3.61 2.22
N GLU A 38 24.14 -4.49 2.67
CA GLU A 38 23.91 -5.34 3.83
C GLU A 38 23.73 -4.56 5.14
N ASP A 39 24.34 -3.37 5.24
CA ASP A 39 24.17 -2.46 6.38
C ASP A 39 22.84 -1.68 6.35
N GLY A 40 22.07 -1.82 5.25
CA GLY A 40 20.81 -1.12 5.02
C GLY A 40 20.96 0.38 4.83
N SER A 41 22.16 0.90 4.55
CA SER A 41 22.43 2.33 4.39
C SER A 41 21.65 2.97 3.23
N ASP A 42 21.28 2.19 2.21
CA ASP A 42 20.56 2.63 1.02
C ASP A 42 19.05 2.27 1.03
N SER A 43 18.56 1.72 2.13
CA SER A 43 17.13 1.40 2.32
C SER A 43 16.40 2.58 2.97
N LEU A 44 16.00 3.56 2.14
CA LEU A 44 15.54 4.88 2.56
C LEU A 44 14.21 5.28 1.91
N ALA A 45 13.48 6.19 2.56
CA ALA A 45 12.33 6.85 1.95
C ALA A 45 12.78 8.01 1.06
N VAL A 46 12.09 8.18 -0.08
CA VAL A 46 12.25 9.32 -0.99
C VAL A 46 10.88 9.83 -1.41
N GLN A 47 10.72 11.15 -1.45
CA GLN A 47 9.51 11.77 -1.98
C GLN A 47 9.49 11.65 -3.52
N LEU A 48 8.39 11.14 -4.06
CA LEU A 48 8.13 11.07 -5.51
C LEU A 48 7.45 12.34 -6.02
N ALA A 49 6.50 12.84 -5.24
CA ALA A 49 5.73 14.04 -5.52
C ALA A 49 5.20 14.62 -4.20
N ASP A 50 5.12 15.94 -4.08
CA ASP A 50 4.57 16.60 -2.89
C ASP A 50 3.04 16.50 -2.81
N GLU A 51 2.45 16.93 -1.71
CA GLU A 51 1.01 16.88 -1.47
C GLU A 51 0.19 17.78 -2.40
N LYS A 52 0.80 18.78 -3.04
CA LYS A 52 0.14 19.68 -4.00
C LYS A 52 0.16 19.12 -5.41
N HIS A 53 1.03 18.15 -5.69
CA HIS A 53 1.11 17.53 -7.00
C HIS A 53 -0.24 16.97 -7.43
N TRP A 54 -0.97 16.27 -6.55
CA TRP A 54 -2.25 15.65 -6.89
C TRP A 54 -3.31 15.84 -5.79
N ASP A 55 -3.70 17.09 -5.60
CA ASP A 55 -4.62 17.56 -4.56
C ASP A 55 -6.11 17.27 -4.81
N ASP A 56 -6.46 16.81 -6.02
CA ASP A 56 -7.82 16.37 -6.36
C ASP A 56 -8.25 15.11 -5.57
N LEU A 57 -7.30 14.23 -5.22
CA LEU A 57 -7.61 12.93 -4.62
C LEU A 57 -8.29 13.07 -3.26
N VAL A 58 -9.34 12.29 -3.05
CA VAL A 58 -10.04 12.22 -1.75
C VAL A 58 -9.88 10.83 -1.16
N ILE A 59 -9.42 10.76 0.09
CA ILE A 59 -9.24 9.51 0.82
C ILE A 59 -10.41 9.33 1.78
N LEU A 60 -11.12 8.20 1.67
CA LEU A 60 -12.18 7.80 2.58
C LEU A 60 -11.76 6.51 3.30
N ILE A 61 -11.90 6.47 4.62
CA ILE A 61 -11.57 5.28 5.42
C ILE A 61 -12.85 4.69 5.97
N ALA A 62 -13.25 3.53 5.46
CA ALA A 62 -14.35 2.76 6.01
C ALA A 62 -13.83 1.92 7.18
N VAL A 63 -14.08 2.38 8.40
CA VAL A 63 -13.76 1.64 9.61
C VAL A 63 -14.75 0.49 9.78
N VAL A 64 -14.31 -0.71 9.46
CA VAL A 64 -15.13 -1.92 9.50
C VAL A 64 -15.06 -2.52 10.89
N SER A 65 -16.22 -2.76 11.50
CA SER A 65 -16.29 -3.45 12.78
C SER A 65 -15.68 -4.84 12.65
N SER A 66 -14.65 -5.10 13.46
CA SER A 66 -14.04 -6.40 13.58
C SER A 66 -13.78 -6.70 15.05
N ARG A 67 -13.67 -7.99 15.37
CA ARG A 67 -12.99 -8.42 16.60
C ARG A 67 -11.51 -8.04 16.50
N GLN A 68 -10.80 -8.13 17.62
CA GLN A 68 -9.37 -7.86 17.66
C GLN A 68 -8.64 -8.64 16.55
N LYS A 69 -7.68 -7.98 15.91
CA LYS A 69 -6.84 -8.55 14.86
C LYS A 69 -6.15 -9.81 15.41
N GLU A 70 -6.39 -10.97 14.80
CA GLU A 70 -5.84 -12.25 15.27
C GLU A 70 -4.32 -12.33 15.07
N THR A 71 -3.81 -11.90 13.92
CA THR A 71 -2.37 -11.95 13.59
C THR A 71 -1.81 -10.55 13.41
N SER A 72 -0.70 -10.21 14.09
CA SER A 72 -0.06 -8.90 13.93
C SER A 72 0.67 -8.78 12.58
N SER A 73 0.90 -7.56 12.09
CA SER A 73 1.61 -7.39 10.80
C SER A 73 3.01 -7.99 10.84
N THR A 74 3.74 -7.84 11.95
CA THR A 74 5.11 -8.36 12.12
C THR A 74 5.16 -9.89 12.13
N SER A 75 4.25 -10.54 12.87
CA SER A 75 4.17 -12.01 12.88
C SER A 75 3.73 -12.54 11.53
N GLY A 76 2.64 -11.98 11.00
CA GLY A 76 2.07 -12.43 9.73
C GLY A 76 3.03 -12.28 8.54
N MET A 77 3.74 -11.15 8.42
CA MET A 77 4.69 -10.99 7.32
C MET A 77 5.87 -11.96 7.41
N ARG A 78 6.31 -12.30 8.63
CA ARG A 78 7.38 -13.28 8.84
C ARG A 78 6.92 -14.68 8.45
N GLU A 79 5.74 -15.08 8.89
CA GLU A 79 5.14 -16.37 8.53
C GLU A 79 4.95 -16.48 7.01
N SER A 80 4.51 -15.41 6.33
CA SER A 80 4.41 -15.38 4.87
C SER A 80 5.77 -15.56 4.19
N VAL A 81 6.85 -14.95 4.70
CA VAL A 81 8.22 -15.16 4.19
C VAL A 81 8.66 -16.60 4.36
N GLU A 82 8.34 -17.23 5.48
CA GLU A 82 8.75 -18.59 5.79
C GLU A 82 7.95 -19.64 5.02
N THR A 83 6.69 -19.37 4.67
CA THR A 83 5.75 -20.42 4.20
C THR A 83 5.06 -20.16 2.87
N SER A 84 4.84 -18.91 2.45
CA SER A 84 4.15 -18.62 1.19
C SER A 84 5.08 -18.81 -0.01
N LEU A 85 4.69 -19.72 -0.91
CA LEU A 85 5.38 -19.92 -2.19
C LEU A 85 5.13 -18.77 -3.16
N LEU A 86 3.98 -18.09 -3.05
CA LEU A 86 3.62 -16.96 -3.90
C LEU A 86 4.40 -15.69 -3.57
N LEU A 87 4.80 -15.47 -2.31
CA LEU A 87 5.48 -14.25 -1.89
C LEU A 87 6.81 -14.04 -2.62
N LYS A 88 7.58 -15.11 -2.82
CA LYS A 88 8.87 -15.03 -3.54
C LYS A 88 8.68 -14.48 -4.96
N HIS A 89 7.69 -15.01 -5.68
CA HIS A 89 7.37 -14.53 -7.03
C HIS A 89 6.84 -13.09 -7.01
N ARG A 90 5.98 -12.74 -6.05
CA ARG A 90 5.51 -11.35 -5.87
C ARG A 90 6.68 -10.37 -5.73
N ALA A 91 7.63 -10.67 -4.84
CA ALA A 91 8.76 -9.79 -4.55
C ALA A 91 9.78 -9.69 -5.70
N GLN A 92 10.04 -10.79 -6.41
CA GLN A 92 11.05 -10.83 -7.47
C GLN A 92 10.53 -10.38 -8.83
N GLU A 93 9.26 -10.68 -9.14
CA GLU A 93 8.76 -10.56 -10.51
C GLU A 93 7.61 -9.57 -10.68
N ILE A 94 6.84 -9.29 -9.63
CA ILE A 94 5.64 -8.46 -9.74
C ILE A 94 5.90 -7.05 -9.23
N VAL A 95 6.34 -6.90 -7.98
CA VAL A 95 6.57 -5.59 -7.36
C VAL A 95 7.60 -4.76 -8.14
N PRO A 96 8.74 -5.30 -8.61
CA PRO A 96 9.70 -4.52 -9.40
C PRO A 96 9.14 -3.97 -10.71
N LYS A 97 8.07 -4.59 -11.26
CA LYS A 97 7.37 -4.10 -12.46
C LYS A 97 6.28 -3.09 -12.11
N ARG A 98 5.59 -3.28 -10.98
CA ARG A 98 4.52 -2.37 -10.51
C ARG A 98 5.04 -1.02 -10.00
N ILE A 99 6.21 -1.00 -9.36
CA ILE A 99 6.80 0.23 -8.82
C ILE A 99 6.99 1.31 -9.91
N PRO A 100 7.70 1.07 -11.03
CA PRO A 100 7.85 2.09 -12.07
C PRO A 100 6.51 2.45 -12.73
N GLN A 101 5.57 1.51 -12.84
CA GLN A 101 4.23 1.80 -13.36
C GLN A 101 3.44 2.75 -12.44
N MET A 102 3.55 2.55 -11.12
CA MET A 102 2.92 3.42 -10.13
C MET A 102 3.58 4.80 -10.10
N GLU A 103 4.92 4.86 -10.17
CA GLU A 103 5.66 6.13 -10.27
C GLU A 103 5.21 6.95 -11.48
N GLU A 104 5.07 6.32 -12.65
CA GLU A 104 4.61 6.99 -13.87
C GLU A 104 3.13 7.40 -13.77
N ALA A 105 2.28 6.58 -13.16
CA ALA A 105 0.88 6.93 -12.92
C ALA A 105 0.73 8.14 -12.00
N ILE A 106 1.53 8.21 -10.92
CA ILE A 106 1.59 9.36 -10.00
C ILE A 106 2.07 10.59 -10.75
N LYS A 107 3.18 10.49 -11.47
CA LYS A 107 3.79 11.60 -12.21
C LYS A 107 2.82 12.22 -13.21
N ASN A 108 2.06 11.39 -13.93
CA ASN A 108 1.14 11.83 -14.98
C ASN A 108 -0.30 12.08 -14.51
N LYS A 109 -0.59 11.91 -13.21
CA LYS A 109 -1.95 11.94 -12.66
C LYS A 109 -2.92 10.97 -13.35
N ASP A 110 -2.42 9.79 -13.75
CA ASP A 110 -3.21 8.75 -14.41
C ASP A 110 -4.00 7.95 -13.35
N PHE A 111 -5.19 8.45 -13.02
CA PHE A 111 -6.05 7.81 -12.02
C PHE A 111 -6.45 6.37 -12.41
N PRO A 112 -6.85 6.08 -13.66
CA PRO A 112 -7.12 4.70 -14.08
C PRO A 112 -5.95 3.73 -13.81
N ALA A 113 -4.71 4.13 -14.14
CA ALA A 113 -3.53 3.32 -13.87
C ALA A 113 -3.28 3.17 -12.36
N LEU A 114 -3.35 4.28 -11.60
CA LEU A 114 -3.20 4.27 -10.14
C LEU A 114 -4.23 3.35 -9.49
N ALA A 115 -5.50 3.44 -9.89
CA ALA A 115 -6.59 2.65 -9.34
C ALA A 115 -6.39 1.15 -9.61
N SER A 116 -6.07 0.79 -10.85
CA SER A 116 -5.81 -0.59 -11.24
C SER A 116 -4.65 -1.20 -10.45
N LEU A 117 -3.52 -0.49 -10.38
CA LEU A 117 -2.34 -0.94 -9.64
C LEU A 117 -2.60 -1.07 -8.14
N THR A 118 -3.29 -0.09 -7.55
CA THR A 118 -3.63 -0.07 -6.12
C THR A 118 -4.50 -1.28 -5.74
N CYS A 119 -5.61 -1.48 -6.46
CA CYS A 119 -6.51 -2.62 -6.21
C CYS A 119 -5.79 -3.96 -6.42
N ALA A 120 -5.02 -4.09 -7.50
CA ALA A 120 -4.31 -5.33 -7.82
C ALA A 120 -3.17 -5.64 -6.83
N ASP A 121 -2.53 -4.63 -6.24
CA ASP A 121 -1.48 -4.82 -5.24
C ASP A 121 -2.02 -5.15 -3.86
N SER A 122 -3.15 -4.54 -3.48
CA SER A 122 -3.89 -4.92 -2.27
C SER A 122 -4.40 -6.36 -2.37
N ASN A 123 -5.06 -6.73 -3.46
CA ASN A 123 -5.58 -8.08 -3.65
C ASN A 123 -4.46 -9.14 -3.62
N GLN A 124 -3.33 -8.87 -4.26
CA GLN A 124 -2.21 -9.82 -4.27
C GLN A 124 -1.49 -9.90 -2.91
N PHE A 125 -1.45 -8.81 -2.13
CA PHE A 125 -0.99 -8.87 -0.74
C PHE A 125 -1.87 -9.83 0.08
N HIS A 126 -3.19 -9.68 0.03
CA HIS A 126 -4.11 -10.58 0.74
C HIS A 126 -4.09 -12.02 0.19
N ALA A 127 -3.79 -12.22 -1.09
CA ALA A 127 -3.58 -13.55 -1.66
C ALA A 127 -2.33 -14.24 -1.08
N VAL A 128 -1.24 -13.51 -0.83
CA VAL A 128 -0.06 -14.04 -0.14
C VAL A 128 -0.39 -14.39 1.32
N CYS A 129 -1.18 -13.55 2.00
CA CYS A 129 -1.66 -13.87 3.35
C CYS A 129 -2.46 -15.18 3.37
N LEU A 130 -3.30 -15.41 2.36
CA LEU A 130 -4.06 -16.65 2.22
C LEU A 130 -3.18 -17.87 1.89
N ASP A 131 -2.06 -17.68 1.17
CA ASP A 131 -1.07 -18.72 0.83
C ASP A 131 -0.09 -19.03 1.98
N THR A 132 -0.13 -18.26 3.08
CA THR A 132 0.67 -18.50 4.29
C THR A 132 0.15 -19.74 5.04
N SER A 133 1.01 -20.43 5.80
CA SER A 133 0.63 -21.60 6.60
C SER A 133 0.97 -21.40 8.09
N PRO A 134 -0.03 -21.25 8.99
CA PRO A 134 -1.47 -21.22 8.72
C PRO A 134 -1.92 -19.99 7.92
N PRO A 135 -3.07 -20.05 7.22
CA PRO A 135 -3.55 -18.93 6.41
C PRO A 135 -3.93 -17.73 7.28
N ILE A 136 -3.63 -16.54 6.77
CA ILE A 136 -3.92 -15.27 7.43
C ILE A 136 -5.10 -14.59 6.73
N PHE A 137 -6.14 -14.28 7.51
CA PHE A 137 -7.35 -13.59 7.03
C PHE A 137 -7.46 -12.19 7.64
N TYR A 138 -7.14 -11.17 6.85
CA TYR A 138 -7.32 -9.78 7.27
C TYR A 138 -8.65 -9.18 6.81
N MET A 139 -9.05 -9.48 5.57
CA MET A 139 -10.33 -9.05 5.02
C MET A 139 -11.47 -9.93 5.50
N ASN A 140 -12.66 -9.34 5.65
CA ASN A 140 -13.88 -10.05 6.00
C ASN A 140 -14.98 -9.81 4.95
N ASP A 141 -16.18 -10.36 5.19
CA ASP A 141 -17.33 -10.20 4.29
C ASP A 141 -17.66 -8.75 3.97
N THR A 142 -17.49 -7.84 4.93
CA THR A 142 -17.72 -6.40 4.71
C THR A 142 -16.66 -5.83 3.77
N SER A 143 -15.39 -6.20 3.95
CA SER A 143 -14.31 -5.83 3.02
C SER A 143 -14.64 -6.30 1.58
N HIS A 144 -15.08 -7.54 1.41
CA HIS A 144 -15.46 -8.08 0.10
C HIS A 144 -16.70 -7.40 -0.52
N LYS A 145 -17.68 -7.01 0.31
CA LYS A 145 -18.83 -6.21 -0.14
C LYS A 145 -18.40 -4.83 -0.63
N ILE A 146 -17.47 -4.17 0.07
CA ILE A 146 -16.91 -2.88 -0.36
C ILE A 146 -16.22 -3.01 -1.73
N ILE A 147 -15.36 -4.02 -1.90
CA ILE A 147 -14.74 -4.33 -3.20
C ILE A 147 -15.81 -4.48 -4.28
N SER A 148 -16.83 -5.30 -4.02
CA SER A 148 -17.91 -5.56 -4.98
C SER A 148 -18.67 -4.29 -5.40
N VAL A 149 -18.89 -3.37 -4.46
CA VAL A 149 -19.54 -2.07 -4.73
C VAL A 149 -18.65 -1.19 -5.59
N VAL A 150 -17.38 -1.03 -5.24
CA VAL A 150 -16.42 -0.20 -6.00
C VAL A 150 -16.25 -0.73 -7.43
N GLU A 151 -16.07 -2.04 -7.57
CA GLU A 151 -15.95 -2.71 -8.88
C GLU A 151 -17.21 -2.51 -9.74
N LYS A 152 -18.41 -2.62 -9.13
CA LYS A 152 -19.67 -2.38 -9.84
C LYS A 152 -19.82 -0.93 -10.28
N TRP A 153 -19.45 0.02 -9.42
CA TRP A 153 -19.49 1.45 -9.74
C TRP A 153 -18.55 1.76 -10.90
N ASN A 154 -17.27 1.39 -10.79
CA ASN A 154 -16.28 1.65 -11.84
C ASN A 154 -16.73 1.09 -13.21
N ARG A 155 -17.32 -0.10 -13.24
CA ARG A 155 -17.90 -0.67 -14.47
C ARG A 155 -19.06 0.17 -15.01
N ALA A 156 -19.98 0.60 -14.16
CA ALA A 156 -21.12 1.42 -14.57
C ALA A 156 -20.72 2.80 -15.09
N ALA A 157 -19.64 3.38 -14.54
CA ALA A 157 -19.10 4.67 -14.97
C ALA A 157 -18.23 4.59 -16.23
N GLY A 158 -17.87 3.38 -16.69
CA GLY A 158 -17.00 3.14 -17.86
C GLY A 158 -15.52 3.48 -17.64
N THR A 159 -15.18 4.22 -16.59
CA THR A 159 -13.81 4.56 -16.18
C THR A 159 -13.69 4.49 -14.66
N PRO A 160 -12.53 4.11 -14.09
CA PRO A 160 -12.33 4.06 -12.64
C PRO A 160 -12.61 5.42 -11.99
N GLN A 161 -13.50 5.44 -10.99
CA GLN A 161 -13.82 6.60 -10.16
C GLN A 161 -13.22 6.46 -8.76
N VAL A 162 -13.15 5.23 -8.25
CA VAL A 162 -12.68 4.91 -6.91
C VAL A 162 -11.75 3.70 -6.95
N ALA A 163 -10.62 3.77 -6.26
CA ALA A 163 -9.75 2.63 -5.97
C ALA A 163 -9.96 2.16 -4.53
N TYR A 164 -9.66 0.89 -4.24
CA TYR A 164 -9.64 0.36 -2.88
C TYR A 164 -8.27 -0.22 -2.55
N THR A 165 -7.90 -0.11 -1.28
CA THR A 165 -6.78 -0.85 -0.70
C THR A 165 -7.08 -1.21 0.74
N PHE A 166 -6.51 -2.33 1.16
CA PHE A 166 -6.65 -2.91 2.49
C PHE A 166 -5.27 -3.27 3.01
N ASP A 167 -4.93 -2.76 4.19
CA ASP A 167 -3.74 -3.15 4.93
C ASP A 167 -3.99 -4.46 5.70
N ALA A 168 -3.22 -4.71 6.75
CA ALA A 168 -3.40 -5.86 7.64
C ALA A 168 -4.62 -5.67 8.58
N GLY A 169 -5.82 -5.64 8.00
CA GLY A 169 -7.12 -5.58 8.69
C GLY A 169 -8.28 -5.36 7.71
N PRO A 170 -9.53 -5.33 8.20
CA PRO A 170 -10.70 -5.30 7.32
C PRO A 170 -11.11 -3.89 6.87
N ASN A 171 -10.48 -2.84 7.41
CA ASN A 171 -10.76 -1.46 7.05
C ASN A 171 -10.41 -1.21 5.59
N ALA A 172 -11.35 -0.63 4.84
CA ALA A 172 -11.11 -0.22 3.47
C ALA A 172 -10.60 1.22 3.45
N VAL A 173 -9.48 1.44 2.77
CA VAL A 173 -9.07 2.78 2.31
C VAL A 173 -9.53 2.92 0.88
N LEU A 174 -10.39 3.89 0.62
CA LEU A 174 -10.89 4.22 -0.69
C LEU A 174 -10.23 5.50 -1.17
N ILE A 175 -9.77 5.50 -2.41
CA ILE A 175 -9.18 6.67 -3.05
C ILE A 175 -10.13 7.06 -4.17
N ALA A 176 -10.89 8.12 -3.97
CA ALA A 176 -11.73 8.72 -5.00
C ALA A 176 -10.89 9.68 -5.85
N ARG A 177 -11.14 9.70 -7.16
CA ARG A 177 -10.37 10.50 -8.11
C ARG A 177 -10.47 12.01 -7.87
N ASP A 178 -11.60 12.45 -7.32
CA ASP A 178 -11.96 13.84 -7.05
C ASP A 178 -13.08 13.92 -6.00
N ARG A 179 -13.44 15.14 -5.56
CA ARG A 179 -14.54 15.38 -4.61
C ARG A 179 -15.93 14.99 -5.10
N ASN A 180 -16.16 14.87 -6.41
CA ASN A 180 -17.47 14.48 -6.93
C ASN A 180 -17.66 12.96 -6.88
N ALA A 181 -16.56 12.20 -6.97
CA ALA A 181 -16.56 10.75 -6.86
C ALA A 181 -16.56 10.25 -5.40
N ALA A 182 -16.22 11.10 -4.43
CA ALA A 182 -16.18 10.79 -3.00
C ALA A 182 -17.58 10.78 -2.36
#